data_AF-Q9DDS0-F1
#
_entry.id   AF-Q9DDS0-F1
#
_cell.length_a   1.000
_cell.length_b   1.000
_cell.length_c   1.000
_cell.angle_alpha   90.00
_cell.angle_beta   90.00
_cell.angle_gamma   90.00
#
_symmetry.space_group_name_H-M   'P 1'
#
loop_
_entity.id
_entity.type
_entity.pdbx_description
1 polymer ?
#
loop_
_entity_poly.entity_id
_entity_poly.type
_entity_poly.pdbx_seq_one_letter_code
_entity_poly.pdbx_strand_id
1 'polypeptide(L)'
;TIVAMMQAGERNDFKRAFAGATIHDCFNWLSVLVLLPMEVATGLMTHLAHIVVTSFNIQTGEDAPELLKVITEPVTKLIIQLDRQVITGIAMGDERMRNRSLVKKWCHTGLVTSSMNISIPGSYNCSSAHLCLQEGDITWTTQNLPSEVNIQKCRHLFADAHLSDLTVGLILLAGSLALLCTCLVLLVKLLNSLLQGQVAKVIQKVINTDLPYPFGWLAGYLAMFVGAGMTVVVQSSSVFTSALTPLIGIGVISLERAYPLTLGSNIGTTTTALLAALASPGDKLAAAIQ
;
A
#
# COMPACT_ATOMS: atom_id res chain seq x y z
N THR A 1 20.70 -9.87 -9.18
CA THR A 1 22.08 -10.27 -8.81
C THR A 1 22.16 -11.35 -7.74
N ILE A 2 21.47 -11.23 -6.58
CA ILE A 2 21.53 -12.24 -5.49
C ILE A 2 21.19 -13.66 -5.98
N VAL A 3 20.18 -13.80 -6.86
CA VAL A 3 19.77 -15.11 -7.40
C VAL A 3 20.89 -15.77 -8.23
N ALA A 4 21.72 -15.00 -8.92
CA ALA A 4 22.86 -15.56 -9.65
C ALA A 4 23.93 -16.13 -8.69
N MET A 5 24.07 -15.56 -7.48
CA MET A 5 24.99 -16.09 -6.45
C MET A 5 24.57 -17.47 -5.94
N MET A 6 23.30 -17.83 -6.07
CA MET A 6 22.81 -19.17 -5.72
C MET A 6 23.36 -20.27 -6.65
N GLN A 7 23.87 -19.90 -7.84
CA GLN A 7 24.51 -20.82 -8.79
C GLN A 7 26.04 -20.80 -8.74
N ALA A 8 26.64 -20.20 -7.69
CA ALA A 8 28.10 -20.10 -7.55
C ALA A 8 28.84 -21.44 -7.50
N GLY A 9 28.13 -22.56 -7.29
CA GLY A 9 28.70 -23.90 -7.30
C GLY A 9 29.25 -24.33 -8.67
N GLU A 10 28.69 -23.81 -9.77
CA GLU A 10 29.14 -24.12 -11.13
C GLU A 10 29.60 -22.87 -11.87
N ARG A 11 30.88 -22.86 -12.29
CA ARG A 11 31.52 -21.66 -12.84
C ARG A 11 30.86 -21.14 -14.13
N ASN A 12 30.45 -22.05 -15.02
CA ASN A 12 29.85 -21.68 -16.31
C ASN A 12 28.43 -21.14 -16.13
N ASP A 13 27.64 -21.79 -15.28
CA ASP A 13 26.28 -21.38 -14.96
C ASP A 13 26.28 -20.04 -14.23
N PHE A 14 27.14 -19.89 -13.22
CA PHE A 14 27.35 -18.64 -12.52
C PHE A 14 27.72 -17.51 -13.49
N LYS A 15 28.68 -17.72 -14.39
CA LYS A 15 29.12 -16.69 -15.35
C LYS A 15 27.95 -16.18 -16.21
N ARG A 16 27.11 -17.10 -16.69
CA ARG A 16 25.98 -16.76 -17.55
C ARG A 16 24.83 -16.11 -16.77
N ALA A 17 24.48 -16.66 -15.62
CA ALA A 17 23.46 -16.10 -14.75
C ALA A 17 23.86 -14.71 -14.24
N PHE A 18 25.12 -14.52 -13.87
CA PHE A 18 25.64 -13.23 -13.42
C PHE A 18 25.59 -12.20 -14.55
N ALA A 19 26.01 -12.56 -15.77
CA ALA A 19 25.91 -11.68 -16.93
C ALA A 19 24.45 -11.31 -17.28
N GLY A 20 23.52 -12.26 -17.15
CA GLY A 20 22.09 -11.99 -17.34
C GLY A 20 21.54 -11.03 -16.28
N ALA A 21 21.95 -11.20 -15.02
CA ALA A 21 21.54 -10.34 -13.93
C ALA A 21 22.10 -8.91 -14.05
N THR A 22 23.35 -8.74 -14.52
CA THR A 22 23.97 -7.41 -14.66
C THR A 22 23.35 -6.60 -15.80
N ILE A 23 22.84 -7.22 -16.86
CA ILE A 23 22.16 -6.52 -17.95
C ILE A 23 20.97 -5.69 -17.44
N HIS A 24 20.14 -6.28 -16.56
CA HIS A 24 19.01 -5.59 -15.95
C HIS A 24 19.46 -4.35 -15.18
N ASP A 25 20.48 -4.50 -14.34
CA ASP A 25 21.00 -3.41 -13.50
C ASP A 25 21.63 -2.31 -14.38
N CYS A 26 22.46 -2.68 -15.36
CA CYS A 26 23.09 -1.74 -16.28
C CYS A 26 22.05 -0.93 -17.06
N PHE A 27 20.97 -1.57 -17.52
CA PHE A 27 19.89 -0.86 -18.21
C PHE A 27 19.21 0.18 -17.30
N ASN A 28 18.92 -0.17 -16.05
CA ASN A 28 18.32 0.78 -15.10
C ASN A 28 19.25 1.97 -14.86
N TRP A 29 20.55 1.73 -14.68
CA TRP A 29 21.56 2.79 -14.55
C TRP A 29 21.67 3.68 -15.79
N LEU A 30 21.70 3.08 -16.99
CA LEU A 30 21.74 3.82 -18.25
C LEU A 30 20.47 4.65 -18.45
N SER A 31 19.31 4.12 -18.08
CA SER A 31 18.04 4.84 -18.15
C SER A 31 18.08 6.08 -17.26
N VAL A 32 18.56 5.97 -16.02
CA VAL A 32 18.72 7.14 -15.12
C VAL A 32 19.74 8.13 -15.69
N LEU A 33 20.90 7.65 -16.15
CA LEU A 33 21.94 8.51 -16.72
C LEU A 33 21.50 9.29 -17.95
N VAL A 34 20.54 8.78 -18.72
CA VAL A 34 20.01 9.46 -19.92
C VAL A 34 18.78 10.29 -19.58
N LEU A 35 17.80 9.71 -18.90
CA LEU A 35 16.50 10.35 -18.64
C LEU A 35 16.60 11.45 -17.60
N LEU A 36 17.43 11.32 -16.57
CA LEU A 36 17.50 12.31 -15.50
C LEU A 36 18.12 13.64 -15.98
N PRO A 37 19.26 13.67 -16.69
CA PRO A 37 19.76 14.93 -17.26
C PRO A 37 18.80 15.52 -18.29
N MET A 38 18.14 14.67 -19.09
CA MET A 38 17.16 15.11 -20.07
C MET A 38 15.95 15.77 -19.39
N GLU A 39 15.44 15.20 -18.30
CA GLU A 39 14.34 15.80 -17.53
C GLU A 39 14.75 17.13 -16.91
N VAL A 40 15.95 17.21 -16.31
CA VAL A 40 16.45 18.48 -15.74
C VAL A 40 16.62 19.57 -16.81
N ALA A 41 17.00 19.20 -18.03
CA ALA A 41 17.20 20.15 -19.12
C ALA A 41 15.91 20.58 -19.83
N THR A 42 14.93 19.67 -19.98
CA THR A 42 13.76 19.87 -20.86
C THR A 42 12.40 19.82 -20.15
N GLY A 43 12.33 19.22 -18.96
CA GLY A 43 11.06 18.93 -18.28
C GLY A 43 10.13 18.02 -19.10
N LEU A 44 10.69 17.16 -19.96
CA LEU A 44 9.93 16.35 -20.92
C LEU A 44 8.90 15.44 -20.24
N MET A 45 9.27 14.70 -19.19
CA MET A 45 8.35 13.84 -18.45
C MET A 45 7.25 14.66 -17.78
N THR A 46 7.59 15.80 -17.18
CA THR A 46 6.60 16.72 -16.60
C THR A 46 5.58 17.17 -17.65
N HIS A 47 6.05 17.53 -18.86
CA HIS A 47 5.16 17.96 -19.94
C HIS A 47 4.26 16.83 -20.45
N LEU A 48 4.82 15.63 -20.63
CA LEU A 48 4.07 14.45 -21.05
C LEU A 48 3.03 14.03 -20.00
N ALA A 49 3.39 14.05 -18.71
CA ALA A 49 2.46 13.75 -17.62
C ALA A 49 1.27 14.73 -17.63
N HIS A 50 1.53 16.03 -17.82
CA HIS A 50 0.47 17.03 -17.91
C HIS A 50 -0.44 16.80 -19.13
N ILE A 51 0.11 16.45 -20.30
CA ILE A 51 -0.68 16.12 -21.50
C ILE A 51 -1.54 14.87 -21.25
N VAL A 52 -0.99 13.83 -20.61
CA VAL A 52 -1.72 12.61 -20.29
C VAL A 52 -2.88 12.92 -19.34
N VAL A 53 -2.63 13.63 -18.24
CA VAL A 53 -3.67 14.00 -17.26
C VAL A 53 -4.74 14.89 -17.86
N THR A 54 -4.39 15.85 -18.73
CA THR A 54 -5.39 16.71 -19.37
C THR A 54 -6.21 15.97 -20.44
N SER A 55 -5.65 14.94 -21.07
CA SER A 55 -6.36 14.09 -22.05
C SER A 55 -7.35 13.13 -21.37
N PHE A 56 -6.97 12.59 -20.21
CA PHE A 56 -7.89 11.89 -19.33
C PHE A 56 -8.68 12.93 -18.56
N ASN A 57 -9.83 13.38 -19.09
CA ASN A 57 -10.76 14.35 -18.49
C ASN A 57 -11.36 13.84 -17.15
N ILE A 58 -10.49 13.54 -16.18
CA ILE A 58 -10.77 12.98 -14.87
C ILE A 58 -11.29 14.15 -14.06
N GLN A 59 -12.59 14.11 -13.76
CA GLN A 59 -13.20 15.05 -12.83
C GLN A 59 -12.49 14.89 -11.47
N THR A 60 -11.62 15.83 -11.16
CA THR A 60 -10.96 16.02 -9.87
C THR A 60 -12.00 16.47 -8.86
N GLY A 61 -12.80 15.52 -8.37
CA GLY A 61 -13.58 15.73 -7.16
C GLY A 61 -12.64 15.74 -5.96
N GLU A 62 -12.68 16.80 -5.15
CA GLU A 62 -12.03 16.88 -3.83
C GLU A 62 -12.40 15.67 -2.92
N ASP A 63 -13.51 14.99 -3.23
CA ASP A 63 -14.04 13.81 -2.56
C ASP A 63 -13.77 12.48 -3.29
N ALA A 64 -12.95 12.45 -4.35
CA ALA A 64 -12.63 11.19 -5.03
C ALA A 64 -11.90 10.24 -4.06
N PRO A 65 -12.54 9.14 -3.61
CA PRO A 65 -11.97 8.35 -2.55
C PRO A 65 -10.80 7.54 -3.11
N GLU A 66 -9.66 7.56 -2.41
CA GLU A 66 -8.51 6.70 -2.71
C GLU A 66 -9.00 5.27 -2.98
N LEU A 67 -8.75 4.73 -4.17
CA LEU A 67 -9.29 3.42 -4.59
C LEU A 67 -8.91 2.32 -3.58
N LEU A 68 -7.68 2.41 -3.07
CA LEU A 68 -7.16 1.53 -2.03
C LEU A 68 -7.95 1.68 -0.73
N LYS A 69 -8.32 2.90 -0.34
CA LYS A 69 -9.06 3.17 0.89
C LYS A 69 -10.48 2.63 0.81
N VAL A 70 -11.16 2.78 -0.33
CA VAL A 70 -12.50 2.18 -0.53
C VAL A 70 -12.49 0.66 -0.31
N ILE A 71 -11.43 -0.01 -0.76
CA ILE A 71 -11.29 -1.47 -0.63
C ILE A 71 -10.81 -1.87 0.78
N THR A 72 -9.86 -1.12 1.35
CA THR A 72 -9.22 -1.47 2.63
C THR A 72 -10.03 -1.03 3.84
N GLU A 73 -10.71 0.12 3.78
CA GLU A 73 -11.49 0.69 4.89
C GLU A 73 -12.56 -0.24 5.48
N PRO A 74 -13.38 -0.97 4.70
CA PRO A 74 -14.33 -1.93 5.29
C PRO A 74 -13.61 -3.05 6.06
N VAL A 75 -12.49 -3.54 5.54
CA VAL A 75 -11.67 -4.56 6.20
C VAL A 75 -11.02 -4.01 7.47
N THR A 76 -10.44 -2.81 7.41
CA THR A 76 -9.84 -2.15 8.57
C THR A 76 -10.88 -1.94 9.67
N LYS A 77 -12.07 -1.45 9.34
CA LYS A 77 -13.17 -1.22 10.31
C LYS A 77 -13.69 -2.51 10.96
N LEU A 78 -13.59 -3.65 10.28
CA LEU A 78 -13.92 -4.97 10.83
C LEU A 78 -12.84 -5.48 11.79
N ILE A 79 -11.57 -5.14 11.56
CA ILE A 79 -10.45 -5.57 12.39
C ILE A 79 -10.34 -4.70 13.65
N ILE A 80 -10.25 -3.38 13.47
CA ILE A 80 -10.04 -2.44 14.57
C ILE A 80 -10.61 -1.06 14.26
N GLN A 81 -11.15 -0.40 15.29
CA GLN A 81 -11.54 1.00 15.24
C GLN A 81 -10.77 1.77 16.30
N LEU A 82 -10.11 2.84 15.88
CA LEU A 82 -9.28 3.68 16.74
C LEU A 82 -9.96 5.02 16.99
N ASP A 83 -9.81 5.55 18.19
CA ASP A 83 -10.31 6.88 18.53
C ASP A 83 -9.36 7.97 18.03
N ARG A 84 -9.79 8.68 16.98
CA ARG A 84 -9.01 9.77 16.38
C ARG A 84 -8.78 10.93 17.34
N GLN A 85 -9.69 11.19 18.27
CA GLN A 85 -9.54 12.30 19.23
C GLN A 85 -8.40 12.03 20.21
N VAL A 86 -8.30 10.79 20.69
CA VAL A 86 -7.20 10.36 21.57
C VAL A 86 -5.86 10.41 20.85
N ILE A 87 -5.77 9.90 19.61
CA ILE A 87 -4.54 9.95 18.81
C ILE A 87 -4.10 11.40 18.56
N THR A 88 -5.03 12.26 18.17
CA THR A 88 -4.73 13.68 17.88
C THR A 88 -4.34 14.43 19.16
N GLY A 89 -5.02 14.17 20.28
CA GLY A 89 -4.70 14.77 21.58
C GLY A 89 -3.31 14.36 22.10
N ILE A 90 -2.92 13.09 21.93
CA ILE A 90 -1.57 12.62 22.26
C ILE A 90 -0.53 13.29 21.36
N ALA A 91 -0.80 13.42 20.05
CA ALA A 91 0.09 14.11 19.11
C ALA A 91 0.25 15.61 19.44
N MET A 92 -0.77 16.24 20.03
CA MET A 92 -0.75 17.62 20.51
C MET A 92 -0.14 17.78 21.92
N GLY A 93 0.26 16.69 22.58
CA GLY A 93 0.92 16.72 23.90
C GLY A 93 -0.04 16.82 25.10
N ASP A 94 -1.32 16.51 24.95
CA ASP A 94 -2.28 16.50 26.07
C ASP A 94 -2.12 15.23 26.93
N GLU A 95 -1.54 15.39 28.13
CA GLU A 95 -1.33 14.30 29.11
C GLU A 95 -2.65 13.65 29.58
N ARG A 96 -3.80 14.33 29.48
CA ARG A 96 -5.10 13.76 29.86
C ARG A 96 -5.55 12.63 28.94
N MET A 97 -5.07 12.63 27.70
CA MET A 97 -5.44 11.65 26.67
C MET A 97 -4.59 10.37 26.74
N ARG A 98 -3.42 10.41 27.40
CA ARG A 98 -2.51 9.27 27.49
C ARG A 98 -3.05 8.11 28.31
N ASN A 99 -3.99 8.37 29.23
CA ASN A 99 -4.65 7.36 30.07
C ASN A 99 -5.96 6.83 29.46
N ARG A 100 -6.39 7.34 28.30
CA ARG A 100 -7.59 6.86 27.60
C ARG A 100 -7.24 5.70 26.66
N SER A 101 -8.19 4.80 26.45
CA SER A 101 -8.02 3.70 25.50
C SER A 101 -8.03 4.23 24.06
N LEU A 102 -7.08 3.77 23.26
CA LEU A 102 -6.94 4.05 21.83
C LEU A 102 -7.94 3.24 21.00
N VAL A 103 -8.34 2.06 21.49
CA VAL A 103 -9.28 1.16 20.82
C VAL A 103 -10.70 1.56 21.17
N LYS A 104 -11.47 1.96 20.16
CA LYS A 104 -12.84 2.44 20.33
C LYS A 104 -13.80 1.28 20.59
N LYS A 105 -14.15 1.05 21.86
CA LYS A 105 -15.12 0.00 22.25
C LYS A 105 -16.57 0.43 21.99
N TRP A 106 -16.87 1.73 22.07
CA TRP A 106 -18.23 2.29 21.96
C TRP A 106 -18.32 3.23 20.77
N CYS A 107 -19.27 2.97 19.86
CA CYS A 107 -19.41 3.72 18.60
C CYS A 107 -20.46 4.82 18.70
N HIS A 108 -21.53 4.57 19.46
CA HIS A 108 -22.55 5.55 19.75
C HIS A 108 -22.53 5.89 21.24
N THR A 109 -22.17 7.14 21.54
CA THR A 109 -22.33 7.79 22.83
C THR A 109 -23.49 8.78 22.72
N GLY A 110 -24.39 8.78 23.70
CA GLY A 110 -25.48 9.75 23.80
C GLY A 110 -25.24 10.67 24.98
N LEU A 111 -25.55 11.95 24.82
CA LEU A 111 -25.59 12.88 25.94
C LEU A 111 -26.94 12.74 26.62
N VAL A 112 -26.95 12.13 27.81
CA VAL A 112 -28.13 12.10 28.67
C VAL A 112 -27.97 13.22 29.69
N THR A 113 -28.86 14.19 29.64
CA THR A 113 -28.90 15.27 30.63
C THR A 113 -29.57 14.73 31.89
N SER A 114 -28.79 14.50 32.95
CA SER A 114 -29.31 14.10 34.25
C SER A 114 -29.36 15.33 35.17
N SER A 115 -30.51 15.53 35.82
CA SER A 115 -30.66 16.54 36.86
C SER A 115 -29.91 16.07 38.11
N MET A 116 -28.80 16.72 38.43
CA MET A 116 -28.05 16.46 39.67
C MET A 116 -28.17 17.66 40.60
N ASN A 117 -28.29 17.38 41.90
CA ASN A 117 -28.24 18.40 42.93
C ASN A 117 -26.78 18.69 43.26
N ILE A 118 -26.32 19.91 42.98
CA ILE A 118 -24.97 20.36 43.33
C ILE A 118 -25.04 21.29 44.55
N SER A 119 -24.03 21.22 45.41
CA SER A 119 -23.86 22.15 46.53
C SER A 119 -23.07 23.38 46.06
N ILE A 120 -23.59 24.57 46.33
CA ILE A 120 -22.90 25.84 46.06
C ILE A 120 -22.56 26.49 47.41
N PRO A 121 -21.31 26.92 47.62
CA PRO A 121 -20.94 27.73 48.78
C PRO A 121 -21.31 29.20 48.56
N GLY A 122 -22.19 29.74 49.41
CA GLY A 122 -22.55 31.17 49.46
C GLY A 122 -23.81 31.54 48.68
N SER A 123 -24.69 32.31 49.32
CA SER A 123 -26.05 32.69 48.89
C SER A 123 -26.12 33.68 47.70
N TYR A 124 -25.10 33.75 46.86
CA TYR A 124 -25.00 34.70 45.75
C TYR A 124 -24.80 33.97 44.41
N ASN A 125 -25.81 33.21 43.98
CA ASN A 125 -26.13 32.95 42.55
C ASN A 125 -27.37 32.03 42.41
N CYS A 126 -28.50 32.38 43.03
CA CYS A 126 -29.78 31.75 42.70
C CYS A 126 -30.62 32.75 41.89
N SER A 127 -30.69 32.56 40.56
CA SER A 127 -31.50 33.40 39.67
C SER A 127 -33.02 33.09 39.75
N SER A 128 -33.43 32.07 40.51
CA SER A 128 -34.84 31.73 40.74
C SER A 128 -35.06 31.02 42.09
N ALA A 129 -35.96 31.55 42.93
CA ALA A 129 -36.22 31.07 44.30
C ALA A 129 -36.88 29.68 44.41
N HIS A 130 -37.43 29.14 43.31
CA HIS A 130 -38.15 27.86 43.32
C HIS A 130 -37.26 26.60 43.20
N LEU A 131 -35.97 26.75 42.90
CA LEU A 131 -35.04 25.64 42.64
C LEU A 131 -33.87 25.53 43.65
N CYS A 132 -33.83 26.39 44.67
CA CYS A 132 -32.79 26.39 45.69
C CYS A 132 -33.39 25.93 47.03
N LEU A 133 -33.03 24.73 47.49
CA LEU A 133 -33.35 24.24 48.83
C LEU A 133 -32.16 24.51 49.76
N GLN A 134 -32.44 25.13 50.90
CA GLN A 134 -31.44 25.43 51.93
C GLN A 134 -31.73 24.55 53.15
N GLU A 135 -30.76 23.71 53.50
CA GLU A 135 -30.82 22.88 54.72
C GLU A 135 -29.50 23.07 55.47
N GLY A 136 -29.52 23.96 56.47
CA GLY A 136 -28.32 24.41 57.18
C GLY A 136 -27.47 25.42 56.39
N ASP A 137 -26.15 25.25 56.42
CA ASP A 137 -25.13 26.15 55.83
C ASP A 137 -24.84 25.81 54.34
N ILE A 138 -25.65 24.93 53.74
CA ILE A 138 -25.43 24.40 52.39
C ILE A 138 -26.67 24.68 51.54
N THR A 139 -26.47 25.37 50.41
CA THR A 139 -27.50 25.60 49.38
C THR A 139 -27.33 24.59 48.25
N TRP A 140 -28.40 23.85 47.95
CA TRP A 140 -28.45 22.92 46.83
C TRP A 140 -29.18 23.56 45.65
N THR A 141 -28.63 23.45 44.45
CA THR A 141 -29.35 23.78 43.21
C THR A 141 -29.36 22.57 42.30
N THR A 142 -30.48 22.35 41.60
CA THR A 142 -30.57 21.34 40.56
C THR A 142 -29.95 21.90 39.28
N GLN A 143 -28.86 21.30 38.80
CA GLN A 143 -28.29 21.60 37.49
C GLN A 143 -28.39 20.38 36.58
N ASN A 144 -28.76 20.65 35.32
CA ASN A 144 -28.80 19.65 34.27
C ASN A 144 -27.37 19.44 33.75
N LEU A 145 -26.68 18.41 34.26
CA LEU A 145 -25.35 18.06 33.77
C LEU A 145 -25.50 17.06 32.60
N PRO A 146 -24.90 17.35 31.44
CA PRO A 146 -24.81 16.38 30.36
C PRO A 146 -23.84 15.26 30.76
N SER A 147 -24.35 14.03 30.85
CA SER A 147 -23.55 12.82 31.08
C SER A 147 -23.47 12.01 29.78
N GLU A 148 -22.27 11.60 29.38
CA GLU A 148 -22.10 10.71 28.22
C GLU A 148 -22.46 9.28 28.61
N VAL A 149 -23.50 8.72 27.97
CA VAL A 149 -23.93 7.34 28.14
C VAL A 149 -23.54 6.54 26.91
N ASN A 150 -22.96 5.37 27.15
CA ASN A 150 -22.55 4.44 26.11
C ASN A 150 -23.77 3.64 25.60
N ILE A 151 -24.18 3.86 24.34
CA ILE A 151 -25.41 3.27 23.76
C ILE A 151 -25.08 1.96 23.03
N GLN A 152 -24.06 1.98 22.15
CA GLN A 152 -23.79 0.85 21.27
C GLN A 152 -22.29 0.57 21.12
N LYS A 153 -21.90 -0.69 21.31
CA LYS A 153 -20.53 -1.16 21.07
C LYS A 153 -20.18 -1.13 19.58
N CYS A 154 -18.93 -0.87 19.27
CA CYS A 154 -18.43 -0.94 17.90
C CYS A 154 -18.41 -2.38 17.39
N ARG A 155 -18.50 -2.57 16.07
CA ARG A 155 -18.47 -3.89 15.43
C ARG A 155 -17.07 -4.14 14.84
N HIS A 156 -16.14 -4.58 15.68
CA HIS A 156 -14.79 -4.99 15.27
C HIS A 156 -14.30 -6.20 16.09
N LEU A 157 -13.26 -6.90 15.62
CA LEU A 157 -12.75 -8.16 16.21
C LEU A 157 -12.44 -8.08 17.72
N PHE A 158 -12.04 -6.90 18.19
CA PHE A 158 -11.66 -6.63 19.58
C PHE A 158 -12.72 -5.89 20.42
N ALA A 159 -13.96 -5.75 19.92
CA ALA A 159 -15.00 -4.97 20.60
C ALA A 159 -15.42 -5.56 21.96
N ASP A 160 -15.44 -6.89 22.05
CA ASP A 160 -15.78 -7.62 23.28
C ASP A 160 -14.55 -8.18 24.02
N ALA A 161 -13.35 -7.94 23.49
CA ALA A 161 -12.12 -8.40 24.10
C ALA A 161 -11.73 -7.49 25.29
N HIS A 162 -11.62 -8.07 26.49
CA HIS A 162 -11.12 -7.37 27.68
C HIS A 162 -9.59 -7.36 27.74
N LEU A 163 -8.95 -7.00 26.62
CA LEU A 163 -7.49 -6.96 26.48
C LEU A 163 -6.98 -5.52 26.62
N SER A 164 -5.72 -5.38 27.04
CA SER A 164 -5.03 -4.09 27.03
C SER A 164 -4.72 -3.65 25.60
N ASP A 165 -4.73 -2.35 25.34
CA ASP A 165 -4.45 -1.78 24.01
C ASP A 165 -3.09 -2.23 23.47
N LEU A 166 -2.09 -2.36 24.34
CA LEU A 166 -0.77 -2.88 24.00
C LEU A 166 -0.85 -4.34 23.51
N THR A 167 -1.60 -5.20 24.21
CA THR A 167 -1.78 -6.60 23.83
C THR A 167 -2.47 -6.71 22.47
N VAL A 168 -3.50 -5.91 22.22
CA VAL A 168 -4.19 -5.86 20.92
C VAL A 168 -3.23 -5.43 19.81
N GLY A 169 -2.42 -4.39 20.06
CA GLY A 169 -1.39 -3.95 19.14
C GLY A 169 -0.36 -5.03 18.80
N LEU A 170 0.12 -5.78 19.80
CA LEU A 170 1.08 -6.87 19.59
C LEU A 170 0.48 -8.03 18.79
N ILE A 171 -0.78 -8.41 19.05
CA ILE A 171 -1.48 -9.46 18.29
C ILE A 171 -1.64 -9.04 16.83
N LEU A 172 -2.07 -7.79 16.58
CA LEU A 172 -2.21 -7.25 15.23
C LEU A 172 -0.88 -7.19 14.49
N LEU A 173 0.18 -6.75 15.15
CA LEU A 173 1.52 -6.71 14.57
C LEU A 173 1.98 -8.10 14.18
N ALA A 174 1.92 -9.07 15.10
CA ALA A 174 2.33 -10.44 14.82
C ALA A 174 1.49 -11.09 13.69
N GLY A 175 0.17 -10.87 13.72
CA GLY A 175 -0.75 -11.37 12.68
C GLY A 175 -0.47 -10.76 11.30
N SER A 176 -0.25 -9.45 11.23
CA SER A 176 0.08 -8.77 9.96
C SER A 176 1.41 -9.22 9.39
N LEU A 177 2.42 -9.41 10.24
CA LEU A 177 3.73 -9.91 9.82
C LEU A 177 3.64 -11.35 9.30
N ALA A 178 2.90 -12.22 10.00
CA ALA A 178 2.69 -13.59 9.57
C ALA A 178 1.92 -13.69 8.23
N LEU A 179 0.87 -12.86 8.07
CA LEU A 179 0.12 -12.76 6.82
C LEU A 179 1.00 -12.26 5.67
N LEU A 180 1.79 -11.21 5.90
CA LEU A 180 2.71 -10.66 4.91
C LEU A 180 3.75 -11.71 4.50
N CYS A 181 4.40 -12.38 5.45
CA CYS A 181 5.36 -13.44 5.17
C CYS A 181 4.72 -14.59 4.37
N THR A 182 3.51 -15.03 4.76
CA THR A 182 2.79 -16.10 4.06
C THR A 182 2.42 -15.69 2.63
N CYS A 183 1.94 -14.46 2.46
CA CYS A 183 1.62 -13.87 1.15
C CYS A 183 2.86 -13.83 0.26
N LEU A 184 3.99 -13.35 0.77
CA LEU A 184 5.25 -13.31 0.04
C LEU A 184 5.72 -14.70 -0.39
N VAL A 185 5.67 -15.70 0.51
CA VAL A 185 6.04 -17.09 0.21
C VAL A 185 5.12 -17.71 -0.84
N LEU A 186 3.80 -17.51 -0.73
CA LEU A 186 2.83 -17.99 -1.71
C LEU A 186 3.05 -17.34 -3.08
N LEU A 187 3.28 -16.03 -3.11
CA LEU A 187 3.57 -15.29 -4.33
C LEU A 187 4.83 -15.85 -5.01
N VAL A 188 5.92 -16.06 -4.26
CA VAL A 188 7.15 -16.69 -4.79
C VAL A 188 6.88 -18.11 -5.29
N LYS A 189 6.10 -18.92 -4.57
CA LYS A 189 5.75 -20.28 -5.00
C LYS A 189 4.89 -20.31 -6.26
N LEU A 190 3.89 -19.45 -6.36
CA LEU A 190 3.04 -19.32 -7.55
C LEU A 190 3.88 -18.89 -8.75
N LEU A 191 4.79 -17.95 -8.55
CA LEU A 191 5.63 -17.46 -9.63
C LEU A 191 6.65 -18.51 -10.10
N ASN A 192 7.30 -19.22 -9.17
CA ASN A 192 8.14 -20.36 -9.53
C ASN A 192 7.35 -21.46 -10.26
N SER A 193 6.12 -21.73 -9.85
CA SER A 193 5.24 -22.70 -10.51
C SER A 193 4.86 -22.26 -11.93
N LEU A 194 4.51 -20.98 -12.12
CA LEU A 194 4.20 -20.42 -13.44
C LEU A 194 5.42 -20.45 -14.37
N LEU A 195 6.59 -20.10 -13.85
CA LEU A 195 7.84 -20.01 -14.62
C LEU A 195 8.49 -21.36 -14.90
N GLN A 196 8.18 -22.41 -14.14
CA GLN A 196 8.54 -23.80 -14.46
C GLN A 196 7.43 -24.55 -15.22
N GLY A 197 6.23 -23.98 -15.29
CA GLY A 197 5.05 -24.56 -15.92
C GLY A 197 4.96 -24.33 -17.42
N GLN A 198 3.73 -24.32 -17.95
CA GLN A 198 3.50 -24.20 -19.40
C GLN A 198 3.97 -22.86 -19.98
N VAL A 199 4.01 -21.79 -19.18
CA VAL A 199 4.46 -20.47 -19.63
C VAL A 199 5.93 -20.49 -20.03
N ALA A 200 6.78 -21.23 -19.31
CA ALA A 200 8.19 -21.43 -19.68
C ALA A 200 8.33 -22.05 -21.08
N LYS A 201 7.48 -23.03 -21.41
CA LYS A 201 7.46 -23.68 -22.72
C LYS A 201 6.93 -22.77 -23.82
N VAL A 202 5.94 -21.92 -23.50
CA VAL A 202 5.43 -20.89 -24.44
C VAL A 202 6.49 -19.84 -24.70
N ILE A 203 7.14 -19.34 -23.65
CA ILE A 203 8.30 -18.45 -23.71
C ILE A 203 9.38 -19.06 -24.61
N GLN A 204 9.76 -20.31 -24.35
CA GLN A 204 10.77 -21.02 -25.15
C GLN A 204 10.35 -21.17 -26.61
N LYS A 205 9.08 -21.51 -26.87
CA LYS A 205 8.57 -21.67 -28.23
C LYS A 205 8.55 -20.34 -28.99
N VAL A 206 8.10 -19.26 -28.36
CA VAL A 206 8.04 -17.93 -28.98
C VAL A 206 9.44 -17.34 -29.17
N ILE A 207 10.36 -17.54 -28.22
CA ILE A 207 11.73 -17.01 -28.28
C ILE A 207 12.59 -17.74 -29.31
N ASN A 208 12.43 -19.06 -29.41
CA ASN A 208 13.20 -19.89 -30.33
C ASN A 208 12.54 -19.99 -31.72
N THR A 209 11.47 -19.21 -31.96
CA THR A 209 10.95 -19.02 -33.31
C THR A 209 11.84 -18.01 -34.02
N ASP A 210 12.82 -18.51 -34.77
CA ASP A 210 13.53 -17.69 -35.74
C ASP A 210 12.58 -17.35 -36.87
N LEU A 211 12.11 -16.09 -36.89
CA LEU A 211 11.32 -15.58 -38.00
C LEU A 211 12.20 -15.62 -39.28
N PRO A 212 11.70 -16.20 -40.38
CA PRO A 212 12.46 -16.25 -41.62
C PRO A 212 12.73 -14.83 -42.16
N TYR A 213 13.86 -14.69 -42.86
CA TYR A 213 14.24 -13.44 -43.54
C TYR A 213 13.08 -12.97 -44.45
N PRO A 214 12.67 -11.68 -44.42
CA PRO A 214 13.38 -10.49 -43.91
C PRO A 214 12.99 -10.00 -42.48
N PHE A 215 12.15 -10.72 -41.74
CA PHE A 215 11.56 -10.21 -40.48
C PHE A 215 12.34 -10.58 -39.21
N GLY A 216 13.63 -10.92 -39.30
CA GLY A 216 14.44 -11.31 -38.14
C GLY A 216 14.54 -10.22 -37.05
N TRP A 217 14.48 -8.94 -37.44
CA TRP A 217 14.46 -7.80 -36.51
C TRP A 217 13.21 -7.76 -35.62
N LEU A 218 12.08 -8.28 -36.12
CA LEU A 218 10.80 -8.29 -35.41
C LEU A 218 10.81 -9.27 -34.22
N ALA A 219 11.65 -10.30 -34.28
CA ALA A 219 11.76 -11.30 -33.21
C ALA A 219 12.20 -10.66 -31.87
N GLY A 220 13.09 -9.66 -31.92
CA GLY A 220 13.52 -8.92 -30.72
C GLY A 220 12.40 -8.08 -30.12
N TYR A 221 11.62 -7.38 -30.94
CA TYR A 221 10.45 -6.62 -30.50
C TYR A 221 9.33 -7.51 -29.96
N LEU A 222 9.10 -8.67 -30.59
CA LEU A 222 8.14 -9.66 -30.10
C LEU A 222 8.54 -10.17 -28.72
N ALA A 223 9.82 -10.50 -28.51
CA ALA A 223 10.34 -10.89 -27.20
C ALA A 223 10.17 -9.76 -26.16
N MET A 224 10.35 -8.50 -26.56
CA MET A 224 10.10 -7.34 -25.70
C MET A 224 8.62 -7.24 -25.28
N PHE A 225 7.68 -7.39 -26.22
CA PHE A 225 6.25 -7.41 -25.87
C PHE A 225 5.86 -8.57 -24.97
N VAL A 226 6.45 -9.76 -25.18
CA VAL A 226 6.25 -10.91 -24.29
C VAL A 226 6.75 -10.63 -22.88
N GLY A 227 7.94 -10.03 -22.74
CA GLY A 227 8.48 -9.62 -21.45
C GLY A 227 7.61 -8.57 -20.75
N ALA A 228 7.10 -7.59 -21.50
CA ALA A 228 6.19 -6.57 -21.00
C ALA A 228 4.86 -7.17 -20.53
N GLY A 229 4.20 -7.96 -21.39
CA GLY A 229 2.92 -8.60 -21.07
C GLY A 229 3.03 -9.55 -19.88
N MET A 230 4.11 -10.34 -19.81
CA MET A 230 4.33 -11.21 -18.66
C MET A 230 4.55 -10.42 -17.37
N THR A 231 5.23 -9.28 -17.44
CA THR A 231 5.43 -8.43 -16.26
C THR A 231 4.15 -7.73 -15.84
N VAL A 232 3.27 -7.35 -16.77
CA VAL A 232 1.93 -6.82 -16.45
C VAL A 232 1.08 -7.87 -15.74
N VAL A 233 1.10 -9.13 -16.20
CA VAL A 233 0.36 -10.24 -15.58
C VAL A 233 0.92 -10.58 -14.21
N VAL A 234 2.25 -10.64 -14.08
CA VAL A 234 2.94 -10.97 -12.82
C VAL A 234 2.98 -9.78 -11.87
N GLN A 235 2.79 -8.56 -12.37
CA GLN A 235 2.95 -7.27 -11.66
C GLN A 235 4.30 -7.07 -10.97
N SER A 236 5.31 -7.87 -11.31
CA SER A 236 6.62 -7.84 -10.64
C SER A 236 7.75 -8.19 -11.61
N SER A 237 8.54 -7.19 -12.01
CA SER A 237 9.73 -7.40 -12.85
C SER A 237 10.86 -8.10 -12.10
N SER A 238 10.95 -7.94 -10.77
CA SER A 238 11.99 -8.59 -9.97
C SER A 238 11.80 -10.10 -9.91
N VAL A 239 10.55 -10.57 -9.81
CA VAL A 239 10.26 -12.00 -9.84
C VAL A 239 10.49 -12.58 -11.25
N PHE A 240 10.05 -11.88 -12.30
CA PHE A 240 10.32 -12.29 -13.68
C PHE A 240 11.83 -12.45 -13.93
N THR A 241 12.62 -11.43 -13.57
CA THR A 241 14.08 -11.44 -13.75
C THR A 241 14.76 -12.51 -12.88
N SER A 242 14.24 -12.76 -11.67
CA SER A 242 14.75 -13.78 -10.76
C SER A 242 14.53 -15.20 -11.27
N ALA A 243 13.45 -15.46 -12.00
CA ALA A 243 13.23 -16.77 -12.63
C ALA A 243 13.98 -16.93 -13.95
N LEU A 244 14.17 -15.84 -14.69
CA LEU A 244 14.95 -15.84 -15.92
C LEU A 244 16.44 -16.10 -15.65
N THR A 245 16.98 -15.56 -14.55
CA THR A 245 18.41 -15.65 -14.20
C THR A 245 18.93 -17.09 -14.11
N PRO A 246 18.27 -18.02 -13.39
CA PRO A 246 18.67 -19.43 -13.38
C PRO A 246 18.63 -20.10 -14.76
N LEU A 247 17.62 -19.78 -15.58
CA LEU A 247 17.44 -20.33 -16.93
C LEU A 247 18.56 -19.90 -17.89
N ILE A 248 19.07 -18.68 -17.71
CA ILE A 248 20.26 -18.19 -18.42
C ILE A 248 21.50 -18.91 -17.94
N GLY A 249 21.62 -19.17 -16.63
CA GLY A 249 22.71 -19.94 -16.03
C GLY A 249 22.85 -21.32 -16.66
N ILE A 250 21.79 -22.12 -16.58
CA ILE A 250 21.83 -23.55 -16.92
C ILE A 250 21.96 -23.89 -18.41
N GLY A 251 21.79 -22.96 -19.36
CA GLY A 251 21.72 -23.36 -20.78
C GLY A 251 20.54 -22.83 -21.53
N VAL A 252 19.38 -22.85 -20.88
CA VAL A 252 18.09 -22.93 -21.57
C VAL A 252 17.78 -21.67 -22.37
N ILE A 253 18.24 -20.51 -21.89
CA ILE A 253 18.07 -19.22 -22.58
C ILE A 253 19.44 -18.61 -22.84
N SER A 254 19.68 -18.17 -24.09
CA SER A 254 20.88 -17.42 -24.43
C SER A 254 20.79 -15.98 -23.94
N LEU A 255 21.93 -15.39 -23.61
CA LEU A 255 22.03 -13.99 -23.16
C LEU A 255 21.41 -13.00 -24.17
N GLU A 256 21.58 -13.27 -25.47
CA GLU A 256 21.05 -12.45 -26.56
C GLU A 256 19.51 -12.42 -26.57
N ARG A 257 18.87 -13.53 -26.19
CA ARG A 257 17.40 -13.62 -26.11
C ARG A 257 16.85 -13.14 -24.78
N ALA A 258 17.64 -13.23 -23.71
CA ALA A 258 17.31 -12.67 -22.41
C ALA A 258 17.26 -11.14 -22.42
N TYR A 259 18.16 -10.49 -23.17
CA TYR A 259 18.23 -9.03 -23.29
C TYR A 259 16.90 -8.35 -23.64
N PRO A 260 16.22 -8.66 -24.77
CA PRO A 260 14.95 -8.04 -25.12
C PRO A 260 13.81 -8.39 -24.14
N LEU A 261 13.84 -9.55 -23.49
CA LEU A 261 12.84 -9.92 -22.47
C LEU A 261 12.96 -9.06 -21.21
N THR A 262 14.19 -8.83 -20.76
CA THR A 262 14.47 -7.96 -19.61
C THR A 262 14.09 -6.51 -19.91
N LEU A 263 14.36 -6.02 -21.12
CA LEU A 263 13.89 -4.70 -21.57
C LEU A 263 12.36 -4.61 -21.54
N GLY A 264 11.70 -5.63 -22.10
CA GLY A 264 10.24 -5.74 -22.08
C GLY A 264 9.69 -5.70 -20.66
N SER A 265 10.33 -6.42 -19.73
CA SER A 265 9.90 -6.46 -18.34
C SER A 265 9.88 -5.07 -17.69
N ASN A 266 10.88 -4.24 -17.95
CA ASN A 266 10.91 -2.87 -17.44
C ASN A 266 9.79 -1.99 -18.03
N ILE A 267 9.45 -2.18 -19.31
CA ILE A 267 8.27 -1.53 -19.92
C ILE A 267 6.97 -2.02 -19.28
N GLY A 268 6.88 -3.31 -18.93
CA GLY A 268 5.72 -3.82 -18.19
C GLY A 268 5.56 -3.16 -16.81
N THR A 269 6.67 -2.91 -16.10
CA THR A 269 6.64 -2.22 -14.81
C THR A 269 6.12 -0.78 -14.91
N THR A 270 6.42 -0.06 -16.00
CA THR A 270 5.86 1.29 -16.19
C THR A 270 4.35 1.26 -16.37
N THR A 271 3.81 0.20 -16.98
CA THR A 271 2.34 0.01 -17.08
C THR A 271 1.73 -0.22 -15.70
N THR A 272 2.36 -1.03 -14.84
CA THR A 272 1.90 -1.25 -13.46
C THR A 272 1.96 0.04 -12.64
N ALA A 273 3.04 0.82 -12.79
CA ALA A 273 3.19 2.11 -12.13
C ALA A 273 2.11 3.12 -12.60
N LEU A 274 1.83 3.15 -13.90
CA LEU A 274 0.78 4.00 -14.47
C LEU A 274 -0.61 3.62 -13.95
N LEU A 275 -0.92 2.32 -13.87
CA LEU A 275 -2.19 1.84 -13.28
C LEU A 275 -2.30 2.24 -11.80
N ALA A 276 -1.21 2.16 -11.05
CA ALA A 276 -1.18 2.60 -9.66
C ALA A 276 -1.35 4.13 -9.53
N ALA A 277 -0.72 4.91 -10.42
CA ALA A 277 -0.86 6.36 -10.47
C ALA A 277 -2.31 6.77 -10.76
N LEU A 278 -2.96 6.10 -11.72
CA LEU A 278 -4.38 6.32 -12.07
C LEU A 278 -5.35 5.96 -10.93
N ALA A 279 -4.92 5.15 -9.96
CA ALA A 279 -5.70 4.84 -8.76
C ALA A 279 -5.56 5.92 -7.66
N SER A 280 -4.67 6.89 -7.83
CA SER A 280 -4.43 8.00 -6.91
C SER A 280 -5.47 9.12 -7.10
N PRO A 281 -5.81 9.89 -6.05
CA PRO A 281 -6.66 11.07 -6.15
C PRO A 281 -6.18 12.07 -7.23
N GLY A 282 -7.13 12.72 -7.89
CA GLY A 282 -6.86 13.53 -9.09
C GLY A 282 -5.97 14.76 -8.82
N ASP A 283 -5.96 15.29 -7.59
CA ASP A 283 -5.08 16.38 -7.15
C ASP A 283 -3.60 15.95 -7.11
N LYS A 284 -3.34 14.66 -6.88
CA LYS A 284 -1.99 14.07 -6.84
C LYS A 284 -1.63 13.28 -8.10
N LEU A 285 -2.56 13.13 -9.03
CA LEU A 285 -2.41 12.29 -10.21
C LEU A 285 -1.27 12.77 -11.13
N ALA A 286 -1.16 14.08 -11.36
CA ALA A 286 -0.08 14.64 -12.19
C ALA A 286 1.31 14.34 -11.60
N ALA A 287 1.44 14.46 -10.28
CA ALA A 287 2.67 14.12 -9.57
C ALA A 287 2.91 12.60 -9.49
N ALA A 288 1.85 11.77 -9.53
CA ALA A 288 1.97 10.31 -9.47
C ALA A 288 2.32 9.67 -10.83
N ILE A 289 1.99 10.34 -11.95
CA ILE A 289 2.32 9.88 -13.31
C ILE A 289 3.74 10.28 -13.72
N GLN A 290 4.27 11.36 -13.15
CA GLN A 290 5.66 11.79 -13.33
C GLN A 290 6.63 10.84 -12.61
#